data_AF-A9XP17-F1
#
_entry.id   AF-A9XP17-F1
#
_cell.length_a   1.000
_cell.length_b   1.000
_cell.length_c   1.000
_cell.angle_alpha   90.00
_cell.angle_beta   90.00
_cell.angle_gamma   90.00
#
_symmetry.space_group_name_H-M   'P 1'
#
loop_
_entity.id
_entity.type
_entity.pdbx_description
1 polymer ?
#
loop_
_entity_poly.entity_id
_entity_poly.type
_entity_poly.pdbx_seq_one_letter_code
_entity_poly.pdbx_strand_id
1 'polypeptide(L)'
;LDSDELFPKVHPQAFKSIELIAGDGGAGSIKKITFSEAEHIKHAKHRIDLLDKEKFVYHYTWIEGDALMNVFEKISYEMKFEASLGGGSVCKISTKFFVIGDAKLDEEKLDAGKE
;
A
#
# COMPACT_ATOMS: atom_id res chain seq x y z
N LEU A 1 3.86 5.13 -10.35
CA LEU A 1 3.18 6.43 -10.57
C LEU A 1 1.79 6.18 -11.12
N ASP A 2 1.68 5.35 -12.15
CA ASP A 2 0.41 5.04 -12.85
C ASP A 2 -0.39 3.89 -12.20
N SER A 3 -0.12 3.60 -10.93
CA SER A 3 -0.75 2.47 -10.22
C SER A 3 -2.26 2.63 -10.12
N ASP A 4 -2.73 3.87 -10.01
CA ASP A 4 -4.14 4.23 -9.96
C ASP A 4 -4.91 3.86 -11.22
N GLU A 5 -4.28 4.01 -12.39
CA GLU A 5 -4.87 3.57 -13.65
C GLU A 5 -4.64 2.09 -13.95
N LEU A 6 -3.48 1.56 -13.56
CA LEU A 6 -3.05 0.21 -13.93
C LEU A 6 -3.72 -0.87 -13.07
N PHE A 7 -3.82 -0.69 -11.75
CA PHE A 7 -4.35 -1.76 -10.88
C PHE A 7 -5.80 -2.15 -11.22
N PRO A 8 -6.74 -1.21 -11.43
CA PRO A 8 -8.10 -1.59 -11.84
C PRO A 8 -8.16 -2.27 -13.22
N LYS A 9 -7.20 -2.01 -14.12
CA LYS A 9 -7.14 -2.64 -15.44
C LYS A 9 -6.49 -4.02 -15.42
N VAL A 10 -5.42 -4.18 -14.65
CA VAL A 10 -4.61 -5.41 -14.58
C VAL A 10 -5.23 -6.42 -13.62
N HIS A 11 -5.87 -5.96 -12.54
CA HIS A 11 -6.48 -6.82 -11.53
C HIS A 11 -7.89 -6.33 -11.13
N PRO A 12 -8.84 -6.22 -12.09
CA PRO A 12 -10.18 -5.68 -11.86
C PRO A 12 -11.00 -6.44 -10.80
N GLN A 13 -10.70 -7.72 -10.61
CA GLN A 13 -11.34 -8.56 -9.59
C GLN A 13 -10.91 -8.22 -8.15
N ALA A 14 -9.84 -7.44 -7.95
CA ALA A 14 -9.45 -6.95 -6.62
C ALA A 14 -9.68 -5.43 -6.50
N PHE A 15 -9.38 -4.67 -7.56
CA PHE A 15 -9.46 -3.20 -7.52
C PHE A 15 -10.55 -2.67 -8.44
N LYS A 16 -11.50 -1.91 -7.88
CA LYS A 16 -12.53 -1.21 -8.64
C LYS A 16 -12.06 0.17 -9.09
N SER A 17 -11.47 0.95 -8.18
CA SER A 17 -10.90 2.27 -8.48
C SER A 17 -9.82 2.67 -7.47
N ILE A 18 -8.93 3.55 -7.90
CA ILE A 18 -7.98 4.24 -7.03
C ILE A 18 -8.02 5.72 -7.41
N GLU A 19 -8.33 6.58 -6.45
CA GLU A 19 -8.63 7.99 -6.70
C GLU A 19 -7.75 8.88 -5.81
N LEU A 20 -7.11 9.90 -6.39
CA LEU A 20 -6.46 10.95 -5.63
C LEU A 20 -7.51 11.87 -5.02
N ILE A 21 -7.65 11.85 -3.70
CA ILE A 21 -8.68 12.61 -2.98
C ILE A 21 -8.13 13.86 -2.29
N ALA A 22 -6.80 13.95 -2.11
CA ALA A 22 -6.12 15.14 -1.62
C ALA A 22 -4.66 15.15 -2.08
N GLY A 23 -4.12 16.35 -2.35
CA GLY A 23 -2.74 16.54 -2.78
C GLY A 23 -2.58 16.54 -4.31
N ASP A 24 -1.33 16.38 -4.75
CA ASP A 24 -0.89 16.50 -6.14
C ASP A 24 -0.32 15.18 -6.72
N GLY A 25 -0.37 14.10 -5.95
CA GLY A 25 0.24 12.80 -6.27
C GLY A 25 1.65 12.62 -5.72
N GLY A 26 2.24 13.62 -5.07
CA GLY A 26 3.51 13.56 -4.34
C GLY A 26 3.36 13.24 -2.86
N ALA A 27 4.43 13.45 -2.09
CA ALA A 27 4.42 13.26 -0.64
C ALA A 27 3.34 14.11 0.05
N GLY A 28 2.64 13.54 1.02
CA GLY A 28 1.47 14.11 1.67
C GLY A 28 0.14 13.83 0.98
N SER A 29 0.15 13.41 -0.29
CA SER A 29 -1.09 13.09 -1.02
C SER A 29 -1.81 11.89 -0.44
N ILE A 30 -3.15 11.90 -0.53
CA ILE A 30 -4.01 10.82 -0.07
C ILE A 30 -4.76 10.23 -1.26
N LYS A 31 -4.62 8.92 -1.44
CA LYS A 31 -5.38 8.16 -2.42
C LYS A 31 -6.37 7.25 -1.71
N LYS A 32 -7.61 7.21 -2.22
CA LYS A 32 -8.65 6.28 -1.79
C LYS A 32 -8.66 5.10 -2.75
N ILE A 33 -8.55 3.90 -2.21
CA ILE A 33 -8.68 2.63 -2.92
C ILE A 33 -10.08 2.11 -2.64
N THR A 34 -10.80 1.77 -3.71
CA THR A 34 -12.07 1.04 -3.63
C THR A 34 -11.84 -0.34 -4.23
N PHE A 35 -12.04 -1.37 -3.42
CA PHE A 35 -11.87 -2.75 -3.84
C PHE A 35 -13.13 -3.26 -4.55
N SER A 36 -13.00 -4.40 -5.22
CA SER A 36 -14.14 -5.06 -5.85
C SER A 36 -15.11 -5.62 -4.80
N GLU A 37 -16.32 -5.96 -5.21
CA GLU A 37 -17.33 -6.57 -4.33
C GLU A 37 -16.97 -8.02 -3.91
N ALA A 38 -15.99 -8.64 -4.58
CA ALA A 38 -15.49 -9.97 -4.23
C ALA A 38 -14.54 -9.94 -3.02
N GLU A 39 -13.97 -8.76 -2.71
CA GLU A 39 -13.05 -8.59 -1.60
C GLU A 39 -13.82 -8.37 -0.27
N HIS A 40 -13.27 -8.90 0.82
CA HIS A 40 -13.82 -8.66 2.17
C HIS A 40 -13.58 -7.24 2.68
N ILE A 41 -12.63 -6.53 2.07
CA ILE A 41 -12.25 -5.15 2.37
C ILE A 41 -12.94 -4.26 1.33
N LYS A 42 -13.70 -3.24 1.73
CA LYS A 42 -14.42 -2.38 0.77
C LYS A 42 -13.58 -1.20 0.31
N HIS A 43 -12.89 -0.55 1.25
CA HIS A 43 -12.05 0.60 0.93
C HIS A 43 -10.85 0.74 1.87
N ALA A 44 -9.83 1.42 1.37
CA ALA A 44 -8.68 1.88 2.13
C ALA A 44 -8.32 3.31 1.71
N LYS A 45 -7.71 4.08 2.61
CA LYS A 45 -6.99 5.31 2.26
C LYS A 45 -5.54 5.12 2.60
N HIS A 46 -4.68 5.45 1.65
CA HIS A 46 -3.26 5.52 1.90
C HIS A 46 -2.72 6.92 1.61
N ARG A 47 -1.81 7.36 2.46
CA ARG A 47 -1.03 8.58 2.30
C ARG A 47 0.32 8.23 1.70
N ILE A 48 0.77 9.01 0.73
CA ILE A 48 2.13 8.94 0.21
C ILE A 48 3.05 9.64 1.21
N ASP A 49 4.01 8.91 1.78
CA ASP A 49 4.96 9.48 2.74
C ASP A 49 6.23 9.99 2.05
N LEU A 50 6.67 9.28 1.02
CA LEU A 50 7.85 9.63 0.23
C LEU A 50 7.67 9.15 -1.21
N LEU A 51 8.03 10.00 -2.17
CA LEU A 51 8.14 9.64 -3.57
C LEU A 51 9.42 10.26 -4.13
N ASP A 52 10.43 9.42 -4.34
CA ASP A 52 11.71 9.81 -4.94
C ASP A 52 11.90 9.02 -6.24
N LYS A 53 11.69 9.71 -7.38
CA LYS A 53 11.77 9.11 -8.71
C LYS A 53 13.21 8.81 -9.13
N GLU A 54 14.18 9.56 -8.61
CA GLU A 54 15.59 9.39 -8.96
C GLU A 54 16.21 8.20 -8.24
N LYS A 55 15.82 8.01 -6.97
CA LYS A 55 16.30 6.89 -6.14
C LYS A 55 15.38 5.66 -6.20
N PHE A 56 14.29 5.75 -6.97
CA PHE A 56 13.26 4.72 -7.07
C PHE A 56 12.73 4.26 -5.71
N VAL A 57 12.42 5.23 -4.86
CA VAL A 57 11.88 5.01 -3.51
C VAL A 57 10.43 5.48 -3.46
N TYR A 58 9.57 4.63 -2.91
CA TYR A 58 8.16 4.94 -2.71
C TYR A 58 7.70 4.42 -1.35
N HIS A 59 7.32 5.34 -0.46
CA HIS A 59 6.79 4.99 0.85
C HIS A 59 5.35 5.48 0.95
N TYR A 60 4.49 4.65 1.55
CA TYR A 60 3.11 5.02 1.81
C TYR A 60 2.61 4.37 3.09
N THR A 61 1.58 4.96 3.68
CA THR A 61 0.95 4.46 4.91
C THR A 61 -0.54 4.33 4.70
N TRP A 62 -1.09 3.16 5.04
CA TRP A 62 -2.54 2.97 5.20
C TRP A 62 -2.98 3.66 6.49
N ILE A 63 -3.85 4.64 6.34
CA ILE A 63 -4.27 5.54 7.44
C ILE A 63 -5.75 5.40 7.78
N GLU A 64 -6.54 4.74 6.94
CA GLU A 64 -7.97 4.55 7.15
C GLU A 64 -8.49 3.38 6.31
N GLY A 65 -9.57 2.75 6.77
CA GLY A 65 -10.37 1.79 6.01
C GLY A 65 -10.34 0.39 6.58
N ASP A 66 -11.19 -0.47 6.01
CA ASP A 66 -11.43 -1.85 6.46
C ASP A 66 -10.14 -2.69 6.48
N ALA A 67 -9.18 -2.27 5.67
CA ALA A 67 -7.90 -2.91 5.49
C ALA A 67 -6.98 -2.81 6.74
N LEU A 68 -7.30 -1.95 7.70
CA LEU A 68 -6.66 -1.89 9.02
C LEU A 68 -7.29 -2.87 10.04
N MET A 69 -8.40 -3.53 9.68
CA MET A 69 -9.08 -4.59 10.44
C MET A 69 -9.46 -4.22 11.88
N ASN A 70 -9.52 -2.92 12.23
CA ASN A 70 -9.66 -2.41 13.60
C ASN A 70 -8.59 -2.91 14.58
N VAL A 71 -7.49 -3.47 14.07
CA VAL A 71 -6.34 -3.95 14.86
C VAL A 71 -5.17 -2.97 14.74
N PHE A 72 -5.01 -2.37 13.56
CA PHE A 72 -3.92 -1.45 13.26
C PHE A 72 -4.36 0.00 13.34
N GLU A 73 -3.56 0.84 14.00
CA GLU A 73 -3.65 2.30 13.86
C GLU A 73 -3.27 2.71 12.44
N LYS A 74 -2.21 2.08 11.90
CA LYS A 74 -1.73 2.29 10.54
C LYS A 74 -0.78 1.16 10.12
N ILE A 75 -0.58 1.02 8.82
CA ILE A 75 0.42 0.12 8.24
C ILE A 75 1.27 0.92 7.27
N SER A 76 2.58 0.99 7.50
CA SER A 76 3.52 1.72 6.66
C SER A 76 4.34 0.77 5.80
N TYR A 77 4.48 1.12 4.52
CA TYR A 77 5.24 0.38 3.53
C TYR A 77 6.38 1.25 3.02
N GLU A 78 7.59 0.73 3.06
CA GLU A 78 8.80 1.35 2.53
C GLU A 78 9.32 0.51 1.37
N MET A 79 9.19 1.02 0.15
CA MET A 79 9.61 0.32 -1.06
C MET A 79 10.80 1.01 -1.72
N LYS A 80 11.77 0.20 -2.16
CA LYS A 80 12.92 0.66 -2.94
C LYS A 80 13.23 -0.32 -4.07
N PHE A 81 13.46 0.21 -5.26
CA PHE A 81 13.89 -0.57 -6.42
C PHE A 81 15.37 -0.32 -6.72
N GLU A 82 16.12 -1.39 -6.95
CA GLU A 82 17.55 -1.35 -7.27
C GLU A 82 17.81 -2.18 -8.53
N ALA A 83 18.69 -1.71 -9.42
CA ALA A 83 19.10 -2.49 -10.58
C ALA A 83 19.86 -3.75 -10.16
N SER A 84 19.62 -4.87 -10.84
CA SER A 84 20.36 -6.11 -10.64
C SER A 84 21.37 -6.34 -11.77
N LEU A 85 22.47 -7.06 -11.48
CA LEU A 85 23.54 -7.32 -12.45
C LEU A 85 23.07 -8.07 -13.71
N GLY A 86 21.91 -8.73 -13.66
CA GLY A 86 21.33 -9.48 -14.78
C GLY A 86 20.41 -8.68 -15.70
N GLY A 87 20.36 -7.35 -15.58
CA GLY A 87 19.46 -6.49 -16.37
C GLY A 87 18.02 -6.43 -15.86
N GLY A 88 17.76 -6.97 -14.67
CA GLY A 88 16.48 -6.88 -13.96
C GLY A 88 16.51 -5.83 -12.84
N SER A 89 15.54 -5.91 -11.95
CA SER A 89 15.51 -5.11 -10.72
C SER A 89 15.19 -5.96 -9.50
N VAL A 90 15.60 -5.48 -8.32
CA VAL A 90 15.23 -6.02 -7.02
C VAL A 90 14.33 -4.98 -6.33
N CYS A 91 13.11 -5.38 -5.98
CA CYS A 91 12.24 -4.58 -5.12
C CYS A 91 12.43 -5.02 -3.68
N LYS A 92 12.86 -4.10 -2.81
CA LYS A 92 12.92 -4.30 -1.36
C LYS A 92 11.72 -3.61 -0.74
N ILE A 93 10.96 -4.36 0.04
CA ILE A 93 9.76 -3.87 0.74
C ILE A 93 9.96 -4.11 2.24
N SER A 94 9.83 -3.06 3.04
CA SER A 94 9.72 -3.17 4.50
C SER A 94 8.31 -2.73 4.92
N THR A 95 7.66 -3.53 5.74
CA THR A 95 6.32 -3.25 6.26
C THR A 95 6.39 -3.06 7.76
N LYS A 96 5.81 -1.97 8.26
CA LYS A 96 5.74 -1.61 9.68
C LYS A 96 4.28 -1.57 10.11
N PHE A 97 3.94 -2.41 11.08
CA PHE A 97 2.60 -2.50 11.64
C PHE A 97 2.54 -1.73 12.96
N PHE A 98 1.55 -0.83 13.08
CA PHE A 98 1.31 -0.06 14.30
C PHE A 98 -0.04 -0.52 14.87
N VAL A 99 -0.02 -1.18 16.02
CA VAL A 99 -1.21 -1.80 16.63
C VAL A 99 -1.93 -0.86 17.58
N ILE A 100 -3.24 -1.03 17.67
CA ILE A 100 -4.08 -0.33 18.65
C ILE A 100 -3.98 -1.09 19.99
N GLY A 101 -3.46 -0.41 21.02
CA GLY A 101 -3.30 -0.98 22.36
C GLY A 101 -2.30 -2.14 22.41
N ASP A 102 -2.55 -3.12 23.28
CA ASP A 102 -1.67 -4.28 23.49
C ASP A 102 -2.06 -5.51 22.63
N ALA A 103 -2.61 -5.28 21.42
CA ALA A 103 -3.01 -6.36 20.53
C ALA A 103 -1.81 -7.24 20.17
N LYS A 104 -1.90 -8.55 20.48
CA LYS A 104 -0.87 -9.53 20.11
C LYS A 104 -0.98 -9.85 18.62
N LEU A 105 0.05 -9.51 17.88
CA LEU A 105 0.22 -9.94 16.50
C LEU A 105 0.80 -11.34 16.45
N ASP A 106 0.21 -12.16 15.59
CA ASP A 106 0.72 -13.46 15.22
C ASP A 106 1.52 -13.30 13.92
N GLU A 107 2.83 -13.51 13.98
CA GLU A 107 3.73 -13.31 12.84
C GLU A 107 3.34 -14.19 11.64
N GLU A 108 2.82 -15.40 11.87
CA GLU A 108 2.36 -16.29 10.80
C GLU A 108 1.17 -15.70 10.03
N LYS A 109 0.30 -14.94 10.70
CA LYS A 109 -0.85 -14.28 10.06
C LYS A 109 -0.46 -13.01 9.30
N LEU A 110 0.64 -12.36 9.69
CA LEU A 110 1.17 -11.20 8.97
C LEU A 110 1.84 -11.59 7.65
N ASP A 111 2.47 -12.76 7.60
CA ASP A 111 3.12 -13.26 6.39
C ASP A 111 2.13 -13.76 5.34
N ALA A 112 0.96 -14.26 5.74
CA ALA A 112 -0.12 -14.64 4.81
C ALA A 112 -0.65 -13.46 3.97
N GLY A 113 -0.47 -12.22 4.43
CA GLY A 113 -0.84 -11.01 3.68
C GLY A 113 0.23 -10.49 2.73
N LYS A 114 1.37 -11.19 2.59
CA LYS A 114 2.49 -10.82 1.70
C LYS A 114 2.45 -11.52 0.33
N GLU A 115 1.56 -12.50 0.15
CA GLU A 115 1.40 -13.25 -1.11
C GLU A 115 0.58 -12.49 -2.18
#